data_AF-A0A2V1GNE7-F1
#
_entry.id   AF-A0A2V1GNE7-F1
#
_cell.length_a   1.000
_cell.length_b   1.000
_cell.length_c   1.000
_cell.angle_alpha   90.00
_cell.angle_beta   90.00
_cell.angle_gamma   90.00
#
_symmetry.space_group_name_H-M   'P 1'
#
loop_
_entity.id
_entity.type
_entity.pdbx_description
1 polymer ?
#
loop_
_entity_poly.entity_id
_entity_poly.type
_entity_poly.pdbx_seq_one_letter_code
_entity_poly.pdbx_strand_id
1 'polypeptide(L)'
;MDFELLLQKPNIEPLDSNTQRIRRNLLIASIIGIILTIGAASFSSQNGLSGFKFENLNIFHVYLFLLVALVYFLCHFLWASSDHLNENKLRLTGIKIPKATVASYASSSTFEPNTDEERQSTLFSWWKGHRQQSEHFYSLIDSIDKNIENAQFEPAINSIKQRIEDMNSKTEYIENALLKFESGFWKHQRSQILRWFLLDVGVPCILAVISIILLSIKVYALHCS
;
A
#
# COMPACT_ATOMS: atom_id res chain seq x y z
N MET A 1 -13.30 -8.82 27.26
CA MET A 1 -12.60 -7.78 26.48
C MET A 1 -13.40 -7.59 25.21
N ASP A 2 -13.80 -6.36 24.89
CA ASP A 2 -14.70 -6.11 23.76
C ASP A 2 -13.95 -6.29 22.45
N PHE A 3 -14.35 -7.28 21.64
CA PHE A 3 -13.64 -7.66 20.41
C PHE A 3 -13.57 -6.50 19.40
N GLU A 4 -14.54 -5.58 19.46
CA GLU A 4 -14.60 -4.37 18.64
C GLU A 4 -13.51 -3.34 18.97
N LEU A 5 -12.90 -3.40 20.17
CA LEU A 5 -11.79 -2.51 20.53
C LEU A 5 -10.45 -2.96 19.92
N LEU A 6 -10.33 -4.25 19.56
CA LEU A 6 -9.14 -4.84 18.96
C LEU A 6 -9.10 -4.62 17.44
N LEU A 7 -10.25 -4.65 16.78
CA LEU A 7 -10.35 -4.52 15.33
C LEU A 7 -10.37 -3.05 14.90
N GLN A 8 -9.62 -2.73 13.84
CA GLN A 8 -9.67 -1.41 13.26
C GLN A 8 -11.02 -1.22 12.53
N LYS A 9 -11.75 -0.14 12.86
CA LYS A 9 -13.03 0.15 12.21
C LYS A 9 -12.87 0.29 10.70
N PRO A 10 -13.82 -0.21 9.90
CA PRO A 10 -13.83 0.02 8.46
C PRO A 10 -13.92 1.51 8.19
N ASN A 11 -12.83 2.10 7.71
CA ASN A 11 -12.78 3.48 7.29
C ASN A 11 -12.13 3.54 5.91
N ILE A 12 -12.89 3.97 4.91
CA ILE A 12 -12.36 4.23 3.58
C ILE A 12 -11.67 5.58 3.67
N GLU A 13 -10.34 5.57 3.76
CA GLU A 13 -9.60 6.82 3.75
C GLU A 13 -9.62 7.45 2.35
N PRO A 14 -9.63 8.78 2.29
CA PRO A 14 -9.46 9.48 1.03
C PRO A 14 -8.13 9.04 0.40
N LEU A 15 -8.06 9.13 -0.94
CA LEU A 15 -6.81 8.90 -1.68
C LEU A 15 -5.67 9.67 -1.03
N ASP A 16 -4.49 9.05 -0.97
CA ASP A 16 -3.30 9.71 -0.45
C ASP A 16 -2.96 10.98 -1.25
N SER A 17 -2.18 11.86 -0.63
CA SER A 17 -1.87 13.16 -1.22
C SER A 17 -1.16 13.07 -2.57
N ASN A 18 -0.38 12.01 -2.84
CA ASN A 18 0.30 11.82 -4.11
C ASN A 18 -0.72 11.40 -5.19
N THR A 19 -1.57 10.42 -4.90
CA THR A 19 -2.63 9.99 -5.83
C THR A 19 -3.61 11.11 -6.15
N GLN A 20 -3.93 11.99 -5.18
CA GLN A 20 -4.72 13.19 -5.46
C GLN A 20 -4.03 14.18 -6.40
N ARG A 21 -2.70 14.34 -6.30
CA ARG A 21 -1.92 15.17 -7.24
C ARG A 21 -1.95 14.57 -8.65
N ILE A 22 -1.74 13.26 -8.77
CA ILE A 22 -1.80 12.54 -10.05
C ILE A 22 -3.20 12.69 -10.68
N ARG A 23 -4.26 12.50 -9.90
CA ARG A 23 -5.65 12.72 -10.34
C ARG A 23 -5.85 14.13 -10.89
N ARG A 24 -5.38 15.15 -10.19
CA ARG A 24 -5.50 16.55 -10.63
C ARG A 24 -4.74 16.79 -11.93
N ASN A 25 -3.52 16.26 -12.06
CA ASN A 25 -2.73 16.40 -13.28
C ASN A 25 -3.41 15.71 -14.47
N LEU A 26 -3.96 14.50 -14.27
CA LEU A 26 -4.74 13.79 -15.28
C LEU A 26 -5.96 14.61 -15.72
N LEU A 27 -6.70 15.19 -14.78
CA LEU A 27 -7.87 16.03 -15.09
C LEU A 27 -7.47 17.28 -15.89
N ILE A 28 -6.44 18.00 -15.46
CA ILE A 28 -5.94 19.20 -16.15
C ILE A 28 -5.47 18.83 -17.57
N ALA A 29 -4.64 17.79 -17.71
CA ALA A 29 -4.16 17.34 -19.01
C ALA A 29 -5.33 16.91 -19.92
N SER A 30 -6.37 16.28 -19.37
CA SER A 30 -7.55 15.86 -20.12
C SER A 30 -8.36 17.05 -20.61
N ILE A 31 -8.56 18.05 -19.75
CA ILE A 31 -9.24 19.30 -20.11
C ILE A 31 -8.46 20.02 -21.22
N ILE A 32 -7.14 20.15 -21.07
CA ILE A 32 -6.27 20.74 -22.11
C ILE A 32 -6.37 19.95 -23.41
N GLY A 33 -6.36 18.61 -23.33
CA GLY A 33 -6.56 17.71 -24.45
C GLY A 33 -7.84 17.97 -25.22
N ILE A 34 -8.97 18.07 -24.50
CA ILE A 34 -10.28 18.33 -25.09
C ILE A 34 -10.33 19.74 -25.70
N ILE A 35 -9.82 20.76 -25.00
CA ILE A 35 -9.80 22.14 -25.50
C ILE A 35 -8.95 22.24 -26.76
N LEU A 36 -7.78 21.58 -26.81
CA LEU A 36 -6.91 21.60 -27.97
C LEU A 36 -7.52 20.84 -29.15
N THR A 37 -8.11 19.66 -28.95
CA THR A 37 -8.72 18.90 -30.06
C THR A 37 -9.95 19.59 -30.64
N ILE A 38 -10.78 20.22 -29.80
CA ILE A 38 -11.95 20.99 -30.25
C ILE A 38 -11.51 22.34 -30.83
N GLY A 39 -10.61 23.05 -30.13
CA GLY A 39 -10.19 24.41 -30.47
C GLY A 39 -9.25 24.49 -31.67
N ALA A 40 -8.42 23.48 -31.93
CA ALA A 40 -7.49 23.51 -33.06
C ALA A 40 -8.15 23.34 -34.42
N ALA A 41 -9.45 23.01 -34.47
CA ALA A 41 -10.24 23.17 -35.68
C ALA A 41 -10.32 24.65 -36.15
N SER A 42 -9.87 25.61 -35.33
CA SER A 42 -9.95 27.05 -35.60
C SER A 42 -8.60 27.79 -35.72
N PHE A 43 -7.45 27.13 -35.56
CA PHE A 43 -6.15 27.80 -35.71
C PHE A 43 -5.81 28.01 -37.20
N SER A 44 -6.34 29.07 -37.79
CA SER A 44 -5.74 29.65 -39.00
C SER A 44 -4.46 30.39 -38.59
N SER A 45 -3.38 30.24 -39.37
CA SER A 45 -2.05 30.79 -39.07
C SER A 45 -1.97 32.32 -38.99
N GLN A 46 -3.07 33.03 -39.22
CA GLN A 46 -3.12 34.50 -39.24
C GLN A 46 -3.35 35.12 -37.85
N ASN A 47 -4.01 34.43 -36.93
CA ASN A 47 -4.39 35.00 -35.63
C ASN A 47 -3.67 34.27 -34.49
N GLY A 48 -2.44 34.69 -34.21
CA GLY A 48 -1.69 34.21 -33.04
C GLY A 48 -2.39 34.60 -31.74
N LEU A 49 -2.54 33.65 -30.82
CA LEU A 49 -3.03 33.91 -29.47
C LEU A 49 -1.95 34.71 -28.71
N SER A 50 -2.26 35.94 -28.31
CA SER A 50 -1.37 36.81 -27.51
C SER A 50 -0.03 37.17 -28.17
N GLY A 51 -0.03 37.55 -29.45
CA GLY A 51 1.14 38.17 -30.12
C GLY A 51 2.33 37.23 -30.41
N PHE A 52 2.32 35.99 -29.91
CA PHE A 52 3.28 34.97 -30.29
C PHE A 52 2.83 34.32 -31.60
N LYS A 53 3.52 34.63 -32.69
CA LYS A 53 3.43 33.86 -33.93
C LYS A 53 4.26 32.60 -33.75
N PHE A 54 3.59 31.45 -33.58
CA PHE A 54 4.23 30.14 -33.59
C PHE A 54 4.62 29.76 -35.03
N GLU A 55 5.59 30.46 -35.60
CA GLU A 55 6.19 30.04 -36.87
C GLU A 55 6.98 28.74 -36.63
N ASN A 56 6.69 27.69 -37.42
CA ASN A 56 7.32 26.37 -37.37
C ASN A 56 7.00 25.45 -36.18
N LEU A 57 5.96 25.72 -35.38
CA LEU A 57 5.50 24.73 -34.39
C LEU A 57 4.74 23.60 -35.08
N ASN A 58 5.29 22.40 -35.09
CA ASN A 58 4.59 21.26 -35.65
C ASN A 58 3.50 20.78 -34.68
N ILE A 59 2.25 21.13 -35.00
CA ILE A 59 1.04 20.77 -34.24
C ILE A 59 0.96 19.26 -33.95
N PHE A 60 1.44 18.41 -34.86
CA PHE A 60 1.48 16.96 -34.65
C PHE A 60 2.28 16.57 -33.41
N HIS A 61 3.42 17.23 -33.16
CA HIS A 61 4.26 16.92 -32.00
C HIS A 61 3.61 17.35 -30.69
N VAL A 62 2.83 18.44 -30.71
CA VAL A 62 2.04 18.89 -29.55
C VAL A 62 0.97 17.86 -29.20
N TYR A 63 0.23 17.37 -30.20
CA TYR A 63 -0.77 16.32 -29.98
C TYR A 63 -0.16 15.01 -29.50
N LEU A 64 0.96 14.61 -30.09
CA LEU A 64 1.66 13.40 -29.69
C LEU A 64 2.16 13.50 -28.24
N PHE A 65 2.77 14.63 -27.87
CA PHE A 65 3.22 14.88 -26.50
C PHE A 65 2.06 14.82 -25.50
N LEU A 66 0.94 15.48 -25.82
CA LEU A 66 -0.23 15.52 -24.96
C LEU A 66 -0.87 14.13 -24.82
N LEU A 67 -0.93 13.35 -25.90
CA LEU A 67 -1.41 11.97 -25.88
C LEU A 67 -0.53 11.10 -24.98
N VAL A 68 0.80 11.18 -25.13
CA VAL A 68 1.75 10.44 -24.29
C VAL A 68 1.60 10.82 -22.82
N ALA A 69 1.48 12.13 -22.51
CA ALA A 69 1.28 12.61 -21.15
C ALA A 69 -0.03 12.09 -20.55
N LEU A 70 -1.12 12.05 -21.33
CA LEU A 70 -2.41 11.52 -20.90
C LEU A 70 -2.36 10.03 -20.61
N VAL A 71 -1.78 9.24 -21.51
CA VAL A 71 -1.60 7.80 -21.31
C VAL A 71 -0.77 7.54 -20.05
N TYR A 72 0.33 8.28 -19.87
CA TYR A 72 1.17 8.19 -18.68
C TYR A 72 0.37 8.49 -17.40
N PHE A 73 -0.31 9.64 -17.33
CA PHE A 73 -1.07 10.01 -16.14
C PHE A 73 -2.23 9.06 -15.86
N LEU A 74 -2.86 8.51 -16.90
CA LEU A 74 -3.93 7.52 -16.76
C LEU A 74 -3.41 6.21 -16.18
N CYS A 75 -2.35 5.64 -16.77
CA CYS A 75 -1.73 4.42 -16.26
C CYS A 75 -1.25 4.60 -14.82
N HIS A 76 -0.61 5.74 -14.51
CA HIS A 76 -0.15 6.04 -13.16
C HIS A 76 -1.31 6.18 -12.17
N PHE A 77 -2.37 6.89 -12.54
CA PHE A 77 -3.55 7.05 -11.69
C PHE A 77 -4.26 5.71 -11.43
N LEU A 78 -4.42 4.87 -12.45
CA LEU A 78 -5.06 3.55 -12.31
C LEU A 78 -4.26 2.63 -11.40
N TRP A 79 -2.93 2.61 -11.55
CA TRP A 79 -2.05 1.83 -10.66
C TRP A 79 -2.15 2.34 -9.23
N ALA A 80 -1.99 3.64 -9.01
CA ALA A 80 -2.06 4.25 -7.69
C ALA A 80 -3.42 4.05 -7.00
N SER A 81 -4.51 4.13 -7.77
CA SER A 81 -5.86 3.85 -7.26
C SER A 81 -6.04 2.38 -6.91
N SER A 82 -5.49 1.46 -7.71
CA SER A 82 -5.51 0.02 -7.41
C SER A 82 -4.74 -0.31 -6.14
N ASP A 83 -3.57 0.30 -5.96
CA ASP A 83 -2.78 0.17 -4.73
C ASP A 83 -3.59 0.68 -3.53
N HIS A 84 -4.21 1.87 -3.59
CA HIS A 84 -5.04 2.39 -2.50
C HIS A 84 -6.23 1.48 -2.17
N LEU A 85 -6.86 0.87 -3.17
CA LEU A 85 -7.93 -0.10 -2.95
C LEU A 85 -7.43 -1.37 -2.26
N ASN A 86 -6.25 -1.86 -2.64
CA ASN A 86 -5.63 -3.03 -2.00
C ASN A 86 -5.19 -2.72 -0.57
N GLU A 87 -4.65 -1.54 -0.31
CA GLU A 87 -4.31 -1.07 1.04
C GLU A 87 -5.55 -1.04 1.94
N ASN A 88 -6.65 -0.45 1.45
CA ASN A 88 -7.91 -0.41 2.20
C ASN A 88 -8.44 -1.82 2.51
N LYS A 89 -8.31 -2.77 1.58
CA LYS A 89 -8.66 -4.17 1.83
C LYS A 89 -7.79 -4.81 2.92
N LEU A 90 -6.48 -4.52 2.91
CA LEU A 90 -5.54 -5.07 3.88
C LEU A 90 -5.68 -4.45 5.28
N ARG A 91 -6.15 -3.20 5.36
CA ARG A 91 -6.37 -2.50 6.63
C ARG A 91 -7.58 -3.02 7.41
N LEU A 92 -8.61 -3.50 6.73
CA LEU A 92 -9.78 -4.13 7.37
C LEU A 92 -9.43 -5.38 8.21
N THR A 93 -8.21 -5.88 8.06
CA THR A 93 -7.69 -7.05 8.77
C THR A 93 -6.56 -6.71 9.77
N GLY A 94 -6.29 -5.42 10.02
CA GLY A 94 -5.30 -4.98 11.00
C GLY A 94 -5.83 -4.99 12.45
N ILE A 95 -4.98 -5.35 13.41
CA ILE A 95 -5.25 -5.18 14.84
C ILE A 95 -4.76 -3.80 15.26
N LYS A 96 -5.56 -3.11 16.08
CA LYS A 96 -5.10 -1.89 16.77
C LYS A 96 -4.07 -2.28 17.83
N ILE A 97 -2.79 -1.98 17.61
CA ILE A 97 -1.75 -2.21 18.62
C ILE A 97 -2.12 -1.41 19.86
N PRO A 98 -2.27 -2.04 21.05
CA PRO A 98 -2.46 -1.28 22.27
C PRO A 98 -1.17 -0.50 22.53
N LYS A 99 -1.23 0.83 22.38
CA LYS A 99 -0.12 1.71 22.73
C LYS A 99 0.19 1.52 24.21
N ALA A 100 1.45 1.24 24.54
CA ALA A 100 1.90 1.01 25.90
C ALA A 100 1.54 2.20 26.80
N THR A 101 0.45 2.09 27.55
CA THR A 101 0.14 2.98 28.68
C THR A 101 0.99 2.55 29.87
N VAL A 102 1.30 3.46 30.80
CA VAL A 102 2.17 3.19 31.97
C VAL A 102 1.77 1.93 32.78
N ALA A 103 0.50 1.50 32.72
CA ALA A 103 0.02 0.24 33.30
C ALA A 103 0.49 -1.05 32.58
N SER A 104 0.85 -0.97 31.30
CA SER A 104 1.35 -2.11 30.50
C SER A 104 2.79 -2.50 30.82
N TYR A 105 3.58 -1.62 31.45
CA TYR A 105 4.90 -1.95 31.98
C TYR A 105 4.85 -2.87 33.20
N ALA A 106 3.71 -2.95 33.88
CA ALA A 106 3.52 -3.81 35.05
C ALA A 106 2.98 -5.21 34.71
N SER A 107 2.52 -5.44 33.47
CA SER A 107 2.04 -6.75 32.99
C SER A 107 2.94 -7.26 31.87
N SER A 108 3.63 -8.38 32.11
CA SER A 108 4.56 -9.01 31.18
C SER A 108 4.07 -9.14 29.73
N SER A 109 4.84 -8.54 28.80
CA SER A 109 5.20 -9.05 27.46
C SER A 109 4.13 -9.62 26.51
N THR A 110 2.91 -9.07 26.44
CA THR A 110 1.84 -9.75 25.68
C THR A 110 1.35 -9.08 24.40
N PHE A 111 1.72 -7.83 24.08
CA PHE A 111 1.13 -7.15 22.91
C PHE A 111 2.09 -6.33 22.05
N GLU A 112 3.40 -6.38 22.31
CA GLU A 112 4.35 -5.67 21.46
C GLU A 112 4.57 -6.42 20.15
N PRO A 113 4.43 -5.75 18.99
CA PRO A 113 4.76 -6.34 17.71
C PRO A 113 6.27 -6.66 17.66
N ASN A 114 6.64 -7.76 17.01
CA ASN A 114 8.04 -8.13 16.79
C ASN A 114 8.70 -7.28 15.66
N THR A 115 8.34 -6.00 15.58
CA THR A 115 8.80 -5.05 14.55
C THR A 115 8.79 -3.64 15.14
N ASP A 116 9.84 -2.86 14.90
CA ASP A 116 9.98 -1.49 15.43
C ASP A 116 8.98 -0.49 14.81
N GLU A 117 8.36 -0.82 13.67
CA GLU A 117 7.36 0.01 13.00
C GLU A 117 5.93 -0.51 13.16
N GLU A 118 5.04 0.33 13.74
CA GLU A 118 3.61 0.07 13.97
C GLU A 118 2.88 -0.37 12.68
N ARG A 119 3.32 0.15 11.52
CA ARG A 119 2.79 -0.16 10.18
C ARG A 119 3.20 -1.52 9.62
N GLN A 120 4.24 -2.14 10.18
CA GLN A 120 4.76 -3.43 9.70
C GLN A 120 4.27 -4.60 10.56
N SER A 121 3.58 -4.33 11.68
CA SER A 121 2.93 -5.38 12.45
C SER A 121 1.73 -5.95 11.70
N THR A 122 1.72 -7.27 11.52
CA THR A 122 0.60 -7.98 10.90
C THR A 122 -0.10 -8.87 11.92
N LEU A 123 -1.38 -9.17 11.68
CA LEU A 123 -2.15 -10.12 12.49
C LEU A 123 -1.45 -11.50 12.56
N PHE A 124 -0.73 -11.91 11.51
CA PHE A 124 0.09 -13.12 11.52
C PHE A 124 1.26 -13.04 12.51
N SER A 125 2.04 -11.96 12.47
CA SER A 125 3.18 -11.79 13.37
C SER A 125 2.75 -11.77 14.84
N TRP A 126 1.60 -11.15 15.14
CA TRP A 126 0.99 -11.16 16.48
C TRP A 126 0.50 -12.57 16.88
N TRP A 127 -0.23 -13.25 15.98
CA TRP A 127 -0.74 -14.61 16.23
C TRP A 127 0.37 -15.61 16.50
N LYS A 128 1.46 -15.53 15.73
CA LYS A 128 2.64 -16.38 15.90
C LYS A 128 3.24 -16.24 17.30
N GLY A 129 3.36 -15.03 17.83
CA GLY A 129 3.84 -14.80 19.19
C GLY A 129 2.90 -15.35 20.26
N HIS A 130 1.59 -15.18 20.07
CA HIS A 130 0.57 -15.74 20.96
C HIS A 130 0.55 -17.28 20.96
N ARG A 131 0.74 -17.92 19.80
CA ARG A 131 0.83 -19.39 19.71
C ARG A 131 1.99 -19.93 20.53
N GLN A 132 3.17 -19.31 20.46
CA GLN A 132 4.33 -19.72 21.25
C GLN A 132 4.08 -19.63 22.76
N GLN A 133 3.37 -18.60 23.23
CA GLN A 133 2.94 -18.55 24.64
C GLN A 133 1.92 -19.63 24.99
N SER A 134 0.98 -19.94 24.10
CA SER A 134 -0.01 -21.00 24.34
C SER A 134 0.63 -22.39 24.46
N GLU A 135 1.68 -22.67 23.68
CA GLU A 135 2.47 -23.90 23.77
C GLU A 135 3.18 -24.00 25.13
N HIS A 136 3.68 -22.88 25.67
CA HIS A 136 4.25 -22.83 27.01
C HIS A 136 3.21 -23.15 28.10
N PHE A 137 2.01 -22.57 28.03
CA PHE A 137 0.92 -22.92 28.95
C PHE A 137 0.50 -24.39 28.86
N TYR A 138 0.52 -24.98 27.66
CA TYR A 138 0.26 -26.41 27.47
C TYR A 138 1.24 -27.29 28.27
N SER A 139 2.53 -26.94 28.20
CA SER A 139 3.58 -27.66 28.93
C SER A 139 3.43 -27.54 30.46
N LEU A 140 2.97 -26.38 30.95
CA LEU A 140 2.70 -26.17 32.37
C LEU A 140 1.49 -27.01 32.83
N ILE A 141 0.42 -27.07 32.04
CA ILE A 141 -0.77 -27.88 32.37
C ILE A 141 -0.42 -29.38 32.36
N ASP A 142 0.34 -29.86 31.37
CA ASP A 142 0.79 -31.26 31.30
C ASP A 142 1.67 -31.63 32.50
N SER A 143 2.51 -30.69 32.97
CA SER A 143 3.31 -30.89 34.17
C SER A 143 2.48 -30.91 35.47
N ILE A 144 1.37 -30.21 35.51
CA ILE A 144 0.44 -30.20 36.65
C ILE A 144 -0.36 -31.51 36.67
N ASP A 145 -0.83 -31.99 35.52
CA ASP A 145 -1.59 -33.24 35.37
C ASP A 145 -0.78 -34.47 35.83
N LYS A 146 0.52 -34.50 35.52
CA LYS A 146 1.43 -35.58 35.93
C LYS A 146 1.77 -35.60 37.43
N ASN A 147 1.52 -34.51 38.16
CA ASN A 147 1.95 -34.34 39.55
C ASN A 147 0.78 -34.22 40.56
N ILE A 148 -0.47 -34.26 40.11
CA ILE A 148 -1.65 -34.12 40.98
C ILE A 148 -2.40 -35.44 41.10
N GLU A 149 -2.47 -36.00 42.32
CA GLU A 149 -3.33 -37.14 42.68
C GLU A 149 -4.77 -36.73 43.07
N ASN A 150 -5.14 -35.45 42.98
CA ASN A 150 -6.40 -34.95 43.53
C ASN A 150 -7.54 -34.90 42.47
N ALA A 151 -8.49 -35.84 42.60
CA ALA A 151 -9.72 -35.93 41.80
C ALA A 151 -10.60 -34.65 41.78
N GLN A 152 -10.37 -33.68 42.67
CA GLN A 152 -11.15 -32.44 42.73
C GLN A 152 -10.87 -31.45 41.58
N PHE A 153 -9.68 -31.51 40.96
CA PHE A 153 -9.28 -30.57 39.91
C PHE A 153 -9.46 -31.15 38.49
N GLU A 154 -9.77 -32.43 38.41
CA GLU A 154 -10.03 -33.22 37.18
C GLU A 154 -11.04 -32.54 36.24
N PRO A 155 -12.22 -32.05 36.69
CA PRO A 155 -13.16 -31.34 35.81
C PRO A 155 -12.62 -29.99 35.30
N ALA A 156 -11.81 -29.28 36.10
CA ALA A 156 -11.21 -28.02 35.67
C ALA A 156 -10.13 -28.26 34.61
N ILE A 157 -9.26 -29.25 34.81
CA ILE A 157 -8.23 -29.66 33.83
C ILE A 157 -8.88 -30.14 32.53
N ASN A 158 -9.93 -30.97 32.61
CA ASN A 158 -10.64 -31.46 31.44
C ASN A 158 -11.34 -30.33 30.65
N SER A 159 -11.92 -29.34 31.34
CA SER A 159 -12.50 -28.17 30.68
C SER A 159 -11.46 -27.31 29.96
N ILE A 160 -10.24 -27.23 30.50
CA ILE A 160 -9.11 -26.52 29.88
C ILE A 160 -8.60 -27.30 28.67
N LYS A 161 -8.40 -28.62 28.79
CA LYS A 161 -8.00 -29.49 27.66
C LYS A 161 -8.98 -29.37 26.50
N GLN A 162 -10.28 -29.47 26.77
CA GLN A 162 -11.32 -29.35 25.75
C GLN A 162 -11.32 -27.97 25.06
N ARG A 163 -11.11 -26.89 25.82
CA ARG A 163 -10.97 -25.54 25.25
C ARG A 163 -9.73 -25.39 24.37
N ILE A 164 -8.61 -25.99 24.77
CA ILE A 164 -7.39 -25.94 23.97
C ILE A 164 -7.54 -26.78 22.69
N GLU A 165 -8.19 -27.93 22.78
CA GLU A 165 -8.44 -28.79 21.61
C GLU A 165 -9.35 -28.10 20.58
N ASP A 166 -10.41 -27.43 21.05
CA ASP A 166 -11.26 -26.56 20.21
C ASP A 166 -10.44 -25.41 19.59
N MET A 167 -9.54 -24.78 20.35
CA MET A 167 -8.65 -23.73 19.84
C MET A 167 -7.67 -24.25 18.78
N ASN A 168 -7.06 -25.42 19.01
CA ASN A 168 -6.13 -26.05 18.07
C ASN A 168 -6.82 -26.39 16.75
N SER A 169 -8.06 -26.89 16.81
CA SER A 169 -8.84 -27.20 15.61
C SER A 169 -9.10 -25.96 14.72
N LYS A 170 -9.21 -24.77 15.34
CA LYS A 170 -9.44 -23.49 14.65
C LYS A 170 -8.14 -22.79 14.25
N THR A 171 -7.02 -23.16 14.87
CA THR A 171 -5.71 -22.52 14.67
C THR A 171 -5.22 -22.70 13.25
N GLU A 172 -5.34 -23.90 12.67
CA GLU A 172 -4.89 -24.16 11.30
C GLU A 172 -5.65 -23.31 10.27
N TYR A 173 -6.96 -23.13 10.46
CA TYR A 173 -7.76 -22.25 9.62
C TYR A 173 -7.31 -20.79 9.74
N ILE A 174 -7.10 -20.32 10.98
CA ILE A 174 -6.64 -18.96 11.26
C ILE A 174 -5.28 -18.73 10.61
N GLU A 175 -4.32 -19.63 10.80
CA GLU A 175 -2.98 -19.52 10.20
C GLU A 175 -3.01 -19.46 8.68
N ASN A 176 -3.81 -20.33 8.05
CA ASN A 176 -3.97 -20.31 6.61
C ASN A 176 -4.60 -19.00 6.09
N ALA A 177 -5.56 -18.44 6.83
CA ALA A 177 -6.12 -17.13 6.52
C ALA A 177 -5.07 -16.01 6.65
N LEU A 178 -4.22 -16.09 7.68
CA LEU A 178 -3.17 -15.12 7.95
C LEU A 178 -2.00 -15.18 6.97
N LEU A 179 -1.62 -16.37 6.52
CA LEU A 179 -0.62 -16.54 5.47
C LEU A 179 -1.09 -15.96 4.14
N LYS A 180 -2.37 -16.15 3.80
CA LYS A 180 -2.98 -15.53 2.61
C LYS A 180 -2.97 -14.01 2.72
N PHE A 181 -3.30 -13.48 3.90
CA PHE A 181 -3.23 -12.06 4.18
C PHE A 181 -1.79 -11.51 4.03
N GLU A 182 -0.81 -12.13 4.68
CA GLU A 182 0.59 -11.71 4.63
C GLU A 182 1.15 -11.77 3.20
N SER A 183 0.82 -12.80 2.43
CA SER A 183 1.17 -12.89 1.01
C SER A 183 0.59 -11.71 0.21
N GLY A 184 -0.67 -11.34 0.48
CA GLY A 184 -1.32 -10.18 -0.12
C GLY A 184 -0.63 -8.87 0.26
N PHE A 185 -0.27 -8.72 1.53
CA PHE A 185 0.46 -7.56 2.05
C PHE A 185 1.82 -7.38 1.35
N TRP A 186 2.63 -8.43 1.25
CA TRP A 186 3.92 -8.35 0.56
C TRP A 186 3.80 -8.09 -0.94
N LYS A 187 2.78 -8.65 -1.59
CA LYS A 187 2.50 -8.33 -3.01
C LYS A 187 2.16 -6.86 -3.19
N HIS A 188 1.34 -6.31 -2.29
CA HIS A 188 1.00 -4.89 -2.30
C HIS A 188 2.23 -4.01 -2.06
N GLN A 189 3.06 -4.33 -1.06
CA GLN A 189 4.30 -3.59 -0.80
C GLN A 189 5.25 -3.59 -2.00
N ARG A 190 5.41 -4.74 -2.67
CA ARG A 190 6.21 -4.85 -3.90
C ARG A 190 5.62 -4.01 -5.04
N SER A 191 4.30 -3.98 -5.18
CA SER A 191 3.60 -3.13 -6.17
C SER A 191 3.91 -1.65 -5.92
N GLN A 192 3.81 -1.18 -4.68
CA GLN A 192 4.12 0.21 -4.33
C GLN A 192 5.57 0.58 -4.64
N ILE A 193 6.53 -0.26 -4.26
CA ILE A 193 7.95 -0.04 -4.53
C ILE A 193 8.20 0.01 -6.03
N LEU A 194 7.61 -0.92 -6.80
CA LEU A 194 7.75 -0.96 -8.25
C LEU A 194 7.17 0.29 -8.91
N ARG A 195 5.98 0.72 -8.48
CA ARG A 195 5.32 1.94 -8.97
C ARG A 195 6.19 3.17 -8.73
N TRP A 196 6.68 3.33 -7.51
CA TRP A 196 7.55 4.44 -7.13
C TRP A 196 8.84 4.45 -7.97
N PHE A 197 9.50 3.30 -8.09
CA PHE A 197 10.74 3.20 -8.86
C PHE A 197 10.51 3.47 -10.35
N LEU A 198 9.45 2.91 -10.94
CA LEU A 198 9.24 2.96 -12.39
C LEU A 198 8.63 4.29 -12.84
N LEU A 199 7.59 4.77 -12.15
CA LEU A 199 6.83 5.95 -12.56
C LEU A 199 7.33 7.24 -11.92
N ASP A 200 7.67 7.24 -10.63
CA ASP A 200 8.11 8.47 -9.94
C ASP A 200 9.59 8.77 -10.20
N VAL A 201 10.43 7.75 -10.35
CA VAL A 201 11.88 7.92 -10.58
C VAL A 201 12.27 7.61 -12.02
N GLY A 202 11.89 6.45 -12.55
CA GLY A 202 12.34 5.96 -13.84
C GLY A 202 11.94 6.87 -15.01
N VAL A 203 10.64 7.16 -15.14
CA VAL A 203 10.14 7.99 -16.25
C VAL A 203 10.77 9.39 -16.27
N PRO A 204 10.82 10.16 -15.17
CA PRO A 204 11.48 11.47 -15.16
C PRO A 204 12.97 11.41 -15.50
N CYS A 205 13.71 10.42 -14.98
CA CYS A 205 15.12 10.26 -15.29
C CYS A 205 15.37 9.97 -16.77
N ILE A 206 14.59 9.06 -17.38
CA ILE A 206 14.70 8.74 -18.81
C ILE A 206 14.40 9.98 -19.66
N LEU A 207 13.31 10.70 -19.35
CA LEU A 207 12.95 11.92 -20.08
C LEU A 207 14.02 13.01 -19.95
N ALA A 208 14.62 13.17 -18.76
CA ALA A 208 15.70 14.12 -18.54
C ALA A 208 16.95 13.76 -19.37
N VAL A 209 17.36 12.49 -19.37
CA VAL A 209 18.50 12.01 -20.15
C VAL A 209 18.27 12.20 -21.66
N ILE A 210 17.10 11.79 -22.16
CA ILE A 210 16.74 11.99 -23.58
C ILE A 210 16.77 13.49 -23.93
N SER A 211 16.22 14.35 -23.08
CA SER A 211 16.20 15.79 -23.31
C SER A 211 17.61 16.39 -23.37
N ILE A 212 18.51 15.99 -22.47
CA ILE A 212 19.92 16.44 -22.46
C ILE A 212 20.63 16.01 -23.74
N ILE A 213 20.46 14.75 -24.17
CA ILE A 213 21.09 14.23 -25.39
C ILE A 213 20.61 15.01 -26.61
N LEU A 214 19.29 15.20 -26.77
CA LEU A 214 18.72 15.93 -27.91
C LEU A 214 19.18 17.38 -27.96
N LEU A 215 19.22 18.07 -26.81
CA LEU A 215 19.71 19.44 -26.71
C LEU A 215 21.19 19.54 -27.05
N SER A 216 22.00 18.60 -26.56
CA SER A 216 23.44 18.57 -26.83
C SER A 216 23.74 18.41 -28.32
N ILE A 217 23.02 17.50 -29.00
CA ILE A 217 23.12 17.32 -30.45
C ILE A 217 22.74 18.61 -31.19
N LYS A 218 21.64 19.26 -30.78
CA LYS A 218 21.15 20.49 -31.40
C LYS A 218 22.16 21.63 -31.26
N VAL A 219 22.73 21.82 -30.07
CA VAL A 219 23.74 22.86 -29.78
C VAL A 219 25.01 22.60 -30.60
N TYR A 220 25.46 21.35 -30.68
CA TYR A 220 26.64 21.00 -31.48
C TYR A 220 26.42 21.27 -32.98
N ALA A 221 25.27 20.87 -33.52
CA ALA A 221 24.92 21.13 -34.92
C ALA A 221 24.86 22.64 -35.25
N LEU A 222 24.40 23.47 -34.30
CA LEU A 222 24.33 24.92 -34.47
C LEU A 222 25.71 25.58 -34.45
N HIS A 223 26.67 25.01 -33.71
CA HIS A 223 28.02 25.56 -33.62
C HIS A 223 28.90 25.20 -34.83
N CYS A 224 28.61 24.10 -35.52
CA CYS A 224 29.34 23.64 -36.70
C CYS A 224 28.76 24.13 -38.04
N SER A 225 27.58 24.77 -38.04
CA SER A 225 26.96 25.40 -39.21
C SER A 225 27.32 26.88 -39.32
#